data_AF-A0A2N1QGT0-F1
#
_entry.id   AF-A0A2N1QGT0-F1
#
_cell.length_a   1.000
_cell.length_b   1.000
_cell.length_c   1.000
_cell.angle_alpha   90.00
_cell.angle_beta   90.00
_cell.angle_gamma   90.00
#
_symmetry.space_group_name_H-M   'P 1'
#
loop_
_entity.id
_entity.type
_entity.pdbx_description
1 polymer ?
#
loop_
_entity_poly.entity_id
_entity_poly.type
_entity_poly.pdbx_seq_one_letter_code
_entity_poly.pdbx_strand_id
1 'polypeptide(L)'
;MVALFIVLNQTDYLEDILAKFVHLGVGGATILDSQGMASAIVHGGIQSIPLFGSLKSILEGTSPYNKTIFTVISNDELLKATMDELKFMLKRVNKPAAGFMFTVPVGDMVTLGGNKE
;
A
#
# COMPACT_ATOMS: atom_id res chain seq x y z
N MET A 1 -8.75 -8.06 15.87
CA MET A 1 -7.64 -8.03 14.89
C MET A 1 -8.00 -7.06 13.78
N VAL A 2 -7.00 -6.52 13.08
CA VAL A 2 -7.22 -5.61 11.95
C VAL A 2 -6.34 -6.01 10.77
N ALA A 3 -6.82 -5.76 9.57
CA ALA A 3 -6.00 -5.75 8.38
C ALA A 3 -5.42 -4.35 8.19
N LEU A 4 -4.09 -4.20 8.25
CA LEU A 4 -3.40 -2.98 7.87
C LEU A 4 -3.22 -2.98 6.35
N PHE A 5 -3.84 -2.02 5.68
CA PHE A 5 -3.66 -1.73 4.26
C PHE A 5 -2.68 -0.58 4.08
N ILE A 6 -1.79 -0.72 3.09
CA ILE A 6 -0.86 0.32 2.65
C ILE A 6 -1.02 0.45 1.14
N VAL A 7 -1.39 1.64 0.68
CA VAL A 7 -1.41 2.01 -0.73
C VAL A 7 -0.16 2.81 -1.02
N LEU A 8 0.76 2.21 -1.76
CA LEU A 8 2.08 2.76 -2.07
C LEU A 8 2.10 3.27 -3.52
N ASN A 9 2.29 4.57 -3.68
CA ASN A 9 2.46 5.21 -5.00
C ASN A 9 3.92 5.18 -5.46
N GLN A 10 4.86 5.27 -4.52
CA GLN A 10 6.30 5.20 -4.79
C GLN A 10 6.80 3.78 -4.53
N THR A 11 6.70 2.94 -5.55
CA THR A 11 6.96 1.50 -5.46
C THR A 11 8.40 1.14 -5.09
N ASP A 12 9.34 2.08 -5.23
CA ASP A 12 10.75 1.91 -4.84
C ASP A 12 10.91 1.62 -3.34
N TYR A 13 9.93 2.02 -2.51
CA TYR A 13 9.92 1.74 -1.07
C TYR A 13 9.36 0.37 -0.71
N LEU A 14 8.92 -0.44 -1.68
CA LEU A 14 8.31 -1.73 -1.41
C LEU A 14 9.25 -2.63 -0.60
N GLU A 15 10.50 -2.76 -1.07
CA GLU A 15 11.52 -3.60 -0.40
C GLU A 15 11.81 -3.10 1.03
N ASP A 16 11.93 -1.79 1.23
CA ASP A 16 12.15 -1.21 2.56
C ASP A 16 10.98 -1.50 3.51
N ILE A 17 9.74 -1.42 3.03
CA ILE A 17 8.54 -1.74 3.81
C ILE A 17 8.55 -3.22 4.20
N LEU A 18 8.85 -4.11 3.26
CA LEU A 18 8.90 -5.56 3.53
C LEU A 18 10.02 -5.91 4.50
N ALA A 19 11.20 -5.30 4.37
CA ALA A 19 12.30 -5.46 5.31
C ALA A 19 11.89 -5.02 6.73
N LYS A 20 11.16 -3.91 6.86
CA LYS A 20 10.64 -3.47 8.17
C LYS A 20 9.60 -4.41 8.75
N PHE A 21 8.74 -5.00 7.93
CA PHE A 21 7.80 -6.03 8.37
C PHE A 21 8.53 -7.22 8.99
N VAL A 22 9.58 -7.71 8.32
CA VAL A 22 10.41 -8.80 8.85
C VAL A 22 11.07 -8.41 10.17
N HIS A 23 11.69 -7.22 10.24
CA HIS A 23 12.35 -6.75 11.46
C HIS A 23 11.41 -6.59 12.66
N LEU A 24 10.16 -6.19 12.42
CA LEU A 24 9.15 -6.01 13.46
C LEU A 24 8.44 -7.32 13.84
N GLY A 25 8.68 -8.41 13.10
CA GLY A 25 8.01 -9.70 13.34
C GLY A 25 6.58 -9.75 12.80
N VAL A 26 6.27 -8.99 11.75
CA VAL A 26 5.00 -9.12 11.02
C VAL A 26 5.02 -10.45 10.26
N GLY A 27 4.10 -11.36 10.60
CA GLY A 27 4.14 -12.77 10.16
C GLY A 27 3.93 -13.03 8.66
N GLY A 28 3.57 -12.01 7.90
CA GLY A 28 3.40 -12.09 6.45
C GLY A 28 2.62 -10.90 5.89
N ALA A 29 2.69 -10.70 4.58
CA ALA A 29 1.91 -9.69 3.88
C ALA A 29 1.55 -10.19 2.48
N THR A 30 0.42 -9.71 1.95
CA THR A 30 0.01 -9.91 0.56
C THR A 30 0.19 -8.60 -0.19
N ILE A 31 0.67 -8.69 -1.42
CA ILE A 31 0.94 -7.53 -2.29
C ILE A 31 0.10 -7.70 -3.55
N LEU A 32 -0.61 -6.62 -3.92
CA LEU A 32 -1.41 -6.54 -5.13
C LEU A 32 -0.89 -5.41 -6.01
N ASP A 33 -0.86 -5.66 -7.31
CA ASP A 33 -0.73 -4.58 -8.31
C ASP A 33 -2.04 -3.77 -8.32
N SER A 34 -1.92 -2.46 -8.14
CA SER A 34 -3.08 -1.56 -8.09
C SER A 34 -2.84 -0.31 -8.94
N GLN A 35 -3.89 0.50 -9.14
CA GLN A 35 -3.80 1.76 -9.88
C GLN A 35 -4.56 2.85 -9.14
N GLY A 36 -4.02 4.07 -9.19
CA GLY A 36 -4.75 5.26 -8.77
C GLY A 36 -5.77 5.67 -9.82
N MET A 37 -6.85 6.35 -9.40
CA MET A 37 -7.91 6.81 -10.29
C MET A 37 -7.39 7.66 -11.46
N ALA A 38 -6.42 8.55 -11.22
CA ALA A 38 -5.85 9.39 -12.27
C ALA A 38 -5.18 8.57 -13.38
N SER A 39 -4.40 7.56 -12.98
CA SER A 39 -3.75 6.63 -13.92
C SER A 39 -4.79 5.80 -14.68
N ALA A 40 -5.80 5.28 -13.99
CA ALA A 40 -6.87 4.50 -14.60
C ALA A 40 -7.69 5.30 -15.63
N ILE A 41 -7.94 6.59 -15.39
CA ILE A 41 -8.65 7.46 -16.34
C ILE A 41 -7.81 7.70 -17.61
N VAL A 42 -6.52 8.01 -17.43
CA VAL A 42 -5.60 8.30 -18.55
C VAL A 42 -5.37 7.08 -19.44
N HIS A 43 -5.21 5.90 -18.84
CA HIS A 43 -4.88 4.67 -19.58
C HIS A 43 -6.10 3.80 -19.92
N GLY A 44 -7.22 3.96 -19.22
CA GLY A 44 -8.44 3.15 -19.38
C GLY A 44 -9.42 3.63 -20.44
N GLY A 45 -9.07 4.66 -21.24
CA GLY A 45 -9.93 5.15 -22.33
C GLY A 45 -11.18 5.91 -21.87
N ILE A 46 -11.22 6.37 -20.61
CA ILE A 46 -12.30 7.22 -20.08
C ILE A 46 -12.10 8.64 -20.60
N GLN A 47 -12.42 8.84 -21.89
CA GLN A 47 -12.28 10.13 -22.58
C GLN A 47 -13.40 11.13 -22.27
N SER A 48 -14.41 10.70 -21.51
CA SER A 48 -15.61 11.50 -21.22
C SER A 48 -15.41 12.59 -20.16
N ILE A 49 -14.22 12.72 -19.56
CA ILE A 49 -13.91 13.75 -18.57
C ILE A 49 -12.96 14.79 -19.19
N PRO A 50 -13.46 15.96 -19.63
CA PRO A 50 -12.69 16.95 -20.40
C PRO A 50 -11.44 17.47 -19.69
N LEU A 51 -11.46 17.52 -18.36
CA LEU A 51 -10.36 18.03 -17.53
C LEU A 51 -9.11 17.14 -17.55
N PHE A 52 -9.25 15.84 -17.85
CA PHE A 52 -8.12 14.90 -17.82
C PHE A 52 -7.34 14.87 -19.14
N GLY A 53 -7.95 15.25 -20.27
CA GLY A 53 -7.25 15.35 -21.54
C GLY A 53 -6.10 16.37 -21.51
N SER A 54 -6.31 17.51 -20.85
CA SER A 54 -5.28 18.53 -20.64
C SER A 54 -4.27 18.17 -19.55
N LEU A 55 -4.64 17.34 -18.57
CA LEU A 55 -3.76 16.85 -17.52
C LEU A 55 -2.95 15.61 -17.93
N LYS A 56 -3.28 15.01 -19.08
CA LYS A 56 -2.66 13.78 -19.59
C LYS A 56 -1.14 13.89 -19.70
N SER A 57 -0.64 14.99 -20.26
CA SER A 57 0.81 15.25 -20.41
C SER A 57 1.55 15.42 -19.08
N ILE A 58 0.85 15.82 -18.01
CA ILE A 58 1.39 15.93 -16.65
C ILE A 58 1.45 14.54 -15.99
N LEU A 59 0.49 13.67 -16.31
CA LEU A 59 0.34 12.34 -15.72
C LEU A 59 1.10 11.23 -16.48
N GLU A 60 1.42 11.44 -17.76
CA GLU A 60 2.17 10.50 -18.63
C GLU A 60 3.57 10.13 -18.10
N GLY A 61 4.14 10.92 -17.18
CA GLY A 61 5.42 10.62 -16.52
C GLY A 61 5.30 9.88 -15.18
N THR A 62 4.09 9.54 -14.73
CA THR A 62 3.89 8.79 -13.47
C THR A 62 3.83 7.28 -13.76
N SER A 63 4.45 6.47 -12.90
CA SER A 63 4.30 5.01 -12.99
C SER A 63 2.81 4.66 -13.00
N PRO A 64 2.33 3.88 -13.99
CA PRO A 64 0.91 3.55 -14.07
C PRO A 64 0.44 2.63 -12.94
N TYR A 65 1.37 2.05 -12.18
CA TYR A 65 1.08 1.05 -11.17
C TYR A 65 1.49 1.50 -9.77
N ASN A 66 0.53 1.45 -8.87
CA ASN A 66 0.71 1.46 -7.43
C ASN A 66 0.88 0.02 -6.92
N LYS A 67 1.23 -0.10 -5.65
CA LYS A 67 1.20 -1.37 -4.92
C LYS A 67 0.26 -1.24 -3.73
N THR A 68 -0.64 -2.20 -3.56
CA THR A 68 -1.44 -2.33 -2.34
C THR A 68 -0.92 -3.50 -1.54
N ILE A 69 -0.41 -3.21 -0.34
CA ILE A 69 0.12 -4.20 0.59
C ILE A 69 -0.88 -4.34 1.71
N PHE A 70 -1.21 -5.56 2.12
CA PHE A 70 -1.99 -5.76 3.33
C PHE A 70 -1.49 -6.93 4.17
N THR A 71 -1.65 -6.79 5.48
CA THR A 71 -1.28 -7.79 6.48
C THR A 71 -2.31 -7.77 7.60
N VAL A 72 -2.60 -8.93 8.19
CA VAL A 72 -3.50 -9.04 9.34
C VAL A 72 -2.66 -9.05 10.61
N ILE A 73 -2.94 -8.10 11.51
CA ILE A 73 -2.23 -7.92 12.77
C ILE A 73 -3.25 -7.99 13.92
N SER A 74 -3.02 -8.93 14.83
CA SER A 74 -3.87 -9.15 16.02
C SER A 74 -3.36 -8.41 17.27
N ASN A 75 -2.08 -8.05 17.29
CA ASN A 75 -1.44 -7.38 18.42
C ASN A 75 -1.39 -5.85 18.17
N ASP A 76 -2.04 -5.09 19.05
CA ASP A 76 -2.16 -3.63 18.92
C ASP A 76 -0.83 -2.88 19.05
N GLU A 77 0.10 -3.40 19.86
CA GLU A 77 1.45 -2.82 20.02
C GLU A 77 2.26 -2.99 18.74
N LEU A 78 2.22 -4.18 18.13
CA LEU A 78 2.86 -4.47 16.84
C LEU A 78 2.25 -3.62 15.73
N LEU A 79 0.92 -3.49 15.71
CA LEU A 79 0.23 -2.62 14.74
C LEU A 79 0.74 -1.18 14.87
N LYS A 80 0.76 -0.63 16.08
CA LYS A 80 1.20 0.74 16.33
C LYS A 80 2.67 0.92 15.95
N ALA A 81 3.55 0.03 16.38
CA ALA A 81 4.97 0.06 16.04
C ALA A 81 5.19 0.01 14.53
N THR A 82 4.44 -0.85 13.82
CA THR A 82 4.47 -0.94 12.36
C THR A 82 4.05 0.37 11.71
N MET A 83 2.90 0.93 12.10
CA MET A 83 2.43 2.20 11.54
C MET A 83 3.39 3.36 11.80
N ASP A 84 3.98 3.43 13.00
CA ASP A 84 4.88 4.53 13.37
C ASP A 84 6.22 4.43 12.63
N GLU A 85 6.78 3.24 12.48
CA GLU A 85 8.02 3.01 11.72
C GLU A 85 7.81 3.32 10.22
N LEU A 86 6.69 2.89 9.64
CA LEU A 86 6.37 3.22 8.24
C LEU A 86 6.16 4.72 8.03
N LYS A 87 5.48 5.40 8.96
CA LYS A 87 5.36 6.88 8.92
C LYS A 87 6.73 7.54 8.99
N PHE A 88 7.61 7.07 9.87
CA PHE A 88 8.94 7.64 10.02
C PHE A 88 9.78 7.47 8.75
N MET A 89 9.79 6.27 8.19
CA MET A 89 10.47 5.95 6.93
C MET A 89 10.01 6.86 5.78
N LEU A 90 8.69 6.97 5.59
CA LEU A 90 8.09 7.70 4.47
C LEU A 90 8.09 9.24 4.68
N LYS A 91 8.23 9.73 5.91
CA LYS A 91 8.39 11.17 6.21
C LYS A 91 9.71 11.76 5.72
N ARG A 92 10.75 10.93 5.54
CA ARG A 92 12.07 11.41 5.04
C ARG A 92 12.02 11.79 3.56
N VAL A 93 10.90 11.51 2.89
CA VAL A 93 10.72 11.76 1.48
C VAL A 93 10.06 13.12 1.30
N ASN A 94 10.83 14.09 0.82
CA ASN A 94 10.35 15.44 0.52
C ASN A 94 9.49 15.47 -0.77
N LYS A 95 8.72 14.41 -1.03
CA LYS A 95 7.83 14.27 -2.20
C LYS A 95 6.38 14.19 -1.73
N PRO A 96 5.46 14.93 -2.36
CA PRO A 96 4.04 14.80 -2.05
C PRO A 96 3.55 13.37 -2.33
N ALA A 97 2.80 12.81 -1.36
CA ALA A 97 1.99 11.60 -1.48
C ALA A 97 2.72 10.27 -1.82
N ALA A 98 3.71 9.85 -1.03
CA ALA A 98 4.33 8.51 -1.14
C ALA A 98 3.32 7.35 -1.03
N GLY A 99 2.20 7.59 -0.35
CA GLY A 99 1.13 6.62 -0.17
C GLY A 99 0.25 6.98 1.02
N PHE A 100 -0.60 6.05 1.43
CA PHE A 100 -1.37 6.14 2.66
C PHE A 100 -1.61 4.74 3.24
N MET A 101 -1.97 4.68 4.52
CA MET A 101 -2.32 3.42 5.17
C MET A 101 -3.57 3.58 6.03
N PHE A 102 -4.33 2.50 6.17
CA PHE A 102 -5.56 2.46 6.94
C PHE A 102 -5.80 1.04 7.45
N THR A 103 -6.67 0.91 8.44
CA THR A 103 -7.02 -0.38 9.02
C THR A 103 -8.46 -0.76 8.71
N VAL A 104 -8.70 -2.04 8.45
CA VAL A 104 -10.03 -2.63 8.31
C VAL A 104 -10.23 -3.65 9.44
N PRO A 105 -11.33 -3.60 10.21
CA PRO A 105 -11.62 -4.60 11.23
C PRO A 105 -11.71 -6.00 10.62
N VAL A 106 -11.02 -6.97 11.22
CA VAL A 106 -11.11 -8.38 10.85
C VAL A 106 -11.84 -9.10 11.98
N GLY A 107 -12.99 -9.69 11.65
CA GLY A 107 -13.85 -10.39 12.60
C GLY A 107 -13.32 -11.78 12.94
N ASP A 108 -12.97 -12.56 11.92
CA ASP A 108 -12.46 -13.92 12.06
C ASP A 108 -11.36 -14.19 11.01
N MET A 109 -10.43 -15.09 11.33
CA MET A 109 -9.30 -15.47 10.47
C MET A 109 -8.94 -16.94 10.73
N VAL A 110 -8.91 -17.73 9.65
CA VAL A 110 -8.49 -19.13 9.68
C VAL A 110 -7.32 -19.32 8.73
N THR A 111 -6.26 -19.97 9.21
CA THR A 111 -5.12 -20.36 8.38
C THR A 111 -5.48 -21.62 7.59
N LEU A 112 -5.30 -21.57 6.26
CA LEU A 112 -5.51 -22.72 5.39
C LEU A 112 -4.16 -23.40 5.11
N GLY A 113 -4.07 -24.69 5.41
CA GLY A 113 -2.85 -25.47 5.24
C GLY A 113 -1.81 -25.19 6.34
N GLY A 114 -1.64 -26.16 7.24
CA GLY A 114 -0.59 -26.16 8.25
C GLY A 114 -0.54 -27.50 8.95
N ASN A 115 0.52 -28.28 8.69
CA ASN A 115 0.94 -29.30 9.63
C ASN A 115 1.64 -28.57 10.79
N LYS A 116 1.15 -28.78 12.00
CA LYS A 116 1.96 -28.54 13.20
C LYS A 116 3.05 -29.62 13.19
N GLU A 117 4.30 -29.21 12.99
CA GLU A 117 5.43 -29.88 13.65
C GLU A 117 5.87 -28.99 14.81
#